data_AF-A0A0B4BVY5-F1
#
_entry.id   AF-A0A0B4BVY5-F1
#
_cell.length_a   1.000
_cell.length_b   1.000
_cell.length_c   1.000
_cell.angle_alpha   90.00
_cell.angle_beta   90.00
_cell.angle_gamma   90.00
#
_symmetry.space_group_name_H-M   'P 1'
#
loop_
_entity.id
_entity.type
_entity.pdbx_description
1 polymer ?
#
loop_
_entity_poly.entity_id
_entity_poly.type
_entity_poly.pdbx_seq_one_letter_code
_entity_poly.pdbx_strand_id
1 'polypeptide(L)'
;MAEKGGLDMARKRYSDEDILKLLREIELKHAHQLLCQTDLPMMEVCVASGFASKSNFAHWYRQQYRQMPTQARKLCFTGAAG
;
A
#
# COMPACT_ATOMS: atom_id res chain seq x y z
N MET A 1 11.50 -41.25 28.83
CA MET A 1 11.97 -41.39 27.44
C MET A 1 11.32 -40.29 26.61
N ALA A 2 12.18 -39.39 26.10
CA ALA A 2 12.04 -38.44 24.98
C ALA A 2 10.75 -37.63 24.81
N GLU A 3 10.90 -36.34 25.11
CA GLU A 3 10.17 -35.20 24.58
C GLU A 3 10.06 -35.25 23.04
N LYS A 4 8.89 -34.91 22.50
CA LYS A 4 8.80 -34.32 21.17
C LYS A 4 7.76 -33.21 21.17
N GLY A 5 8.26 -31.98 21.31
CA GLY A 5 7.57 -30.80 20.83
C GLY A 5 7.30 -30.94 19.32
N GLY A 6 6.05 -30.74 18.94
CA GLY A 6 5.64 -30.52 17.56
C GLY A 6 5.22 -29.06 17.43
N LEU A 7 6.11 -28.22 16.93
CA LEU A 7 5.78 -26.87 16.49
C LEU A 7 4.95 -27.01 15.21
N ASP A 8 3.62 -27.05 15.34
CA ASP A 8 2.69 -27.04 14.20
C ASP A 8 2.64 -25.63 13.56
N MET A 9 3.75 -25.19 12.97
CA MET A 9 3.72 -24.07 12.04
C MET A 9 3.14 -24.57 10.71
N ALA A 10 1.82 -24.64 10.62
CA ALA A 10 1.14 -24.79 9.35
C ALA A 10 1.53 -23.62 8.44
N ARG A 11 2.43 -23.88 7.48
CA ARG A 11 2.83 -22.93 6.44
C ARG A 11 1.57 -22.50 5.68
N LYS A 12 1.09 -21.29 5.98
CA LYS A 12 -0.13 -20.74 5.38
C LYS A 12 0.03 -20.74 3.86
N ARG A 13 -0.80 -21.52 3.16
CA ARG A 13 -0.86 -21.50 1.70
C ARG A 13 -1.72 -20.30 1.32
N TYR A 14 -1.14 -19.36 0.59
CA TYR A 14 -1.85 -18.21 0.04
C TYR A 14 -2.51 -18.62 -1.27
N SER A 15 -3.78 -18.26 -1.47
CA SER A 15 -4.42 -18.36 -2.78
C SER A 15 -3.95 -17.23 -3.68
N ASP A 16 -4.18 -17.35 -5.00
CA ASP A 16 -3.87 -16.27 -5.93
C ASP A 16 -4.62 -14.97 -5.58
N GLU A 17 -5.86 -15.08 -5.08
CA GLU A 17 -6.63 -13.91 -4.63
C GLU A 17 -5.97 -13.21 -3.44
N ASP A 18 -5.44 -13.98 -2.47
CA ASP A 18 -4.72 -13.42 -1.32
C ASP A 18 -3.46 -12.67 -1.77
N ILE A 19 -2.73 -13.23 -2.73
CA ILE A 19 -1.51 -12.62 -3.27
C ILE A 19 -1.85 -11.30 -3.96
N LEU A 20 -2.89 -11.28 -4.80
CA LEU A 20 -3.31 -10.06 -5.50
C LEU A 20 -3.75 -8.96 -4.53
N LYS A 21 -4.47 -9.31 -3.46
CA LYS A 21 -4.83 -8.37 -2.40
C LYS A 21 -3.59 -7.81 -1.70
N LEU A 22 -2.67 -8.69 -1.30
CA LEU A 22 -1.44 -8.29 -0.63
C LEU A 22 -0.58 -7.38 -1.51
N LEU A 23 -0.42 -7.71 -2.80
CA LEU A 23 0.28 -6.86 -3.76
C LEU A 23 -0.36 -5.48 -3.82
N ARG A 24 -1.70 -5.41 -3.90
CA ARG A 24 -2.41 -4.13 -3.92
C ARG A 24 -2.19 -3.31 -2.65
N GLU A 25 -2.16 -3.96 -1.49
CA GLU A 25 -1.86 -3.28 -0.23
C GLU A 25 -0.43 -2.72 -0.20
N ILE A 26 0.54 -3.48 -0.70
CA ILE A 26 1.94 -3.05 -0.81
C ILE A 26 2.07 -1.87 -1.78
N GLU A 27 1.48 -1.97 -2.98
CA GLU A 27 1.44 -0.92 -4.00
C GLU A 27 0.88 0.39 -3.43
N LEU A 28 -0.25 0.32 -2.72
CA LEU A 28 -0.91 1.47 -2.13
C LEU A 28 -0.12 2.07 -0.96
N LYS A 29 0.53 1.23 -0.14
CA LYS A 29 1.39 1.69 0.95
C LYS A 29 2.61 2.43 0.42
N HIS A 30 3.25 1.91 -0.63
CA HIS A 30 4.37 2.60 -1.28
C HIS A 30 3.92 3.95 -1.85
N ALA A 31 2.78 4.00 -2.54
CA ALA A 31 2.23 5.25 -3.06
C ALA A 31 2.00 6.29 -1.94
N HIS A 32 1.42 5.87 -0.82
CA HIS A 32 1.18 6.75 0.33
C HIS A 32 2.48 7.35 0.87
N GLN A 33 3.55 6.56 0.98
CA GLN A 33 4.86 7.05 1.40
C GLN A 33 5.41 8.10 0.44
N LEU A 34 5.36 7.84 -0.88
CA LEU A 34 5.81 8.80 -1.88
C LEU A 34 5.01 10.11 -1.84
N LEU A 35 3.69 10.04 -1.61
CA LEU A 35 2.84 11.22 -1.50
C LEU A 35 3.22 12.12 -0.32
N CYS A 36 3.69 11.53 0.78
CA CYS A 36 3.95 12.23 2.03
C CYS A 36 5.41 12.64 2.23
N GLN A 37 6.35 11.99 1.53
CA GLN A 37 7.79 12.21 1.73
C GLN A 37 8.47 12.89 0.54
N THR A 38 7.78 13.05 -0.59
CA THR A 38 8.37 13.60 -1.81
C THR A 38 7.42 14.58 -2.49
N ASP A 39 7.96 15.45 -3.34
CA ASP A 39 7.19 16.31 -4.24
C ASP A 39 7.04 15.72 -5.66
N LEU A 40 7.12 14.39 -5.78
CA LEU A 40 7.00 13.73 -7.08
C LEU A 40 5.63 14.06 -7.72
N PRO A 41 5.59 14.36 -9.04
CA PRO A 41 4.33 14.52 -9.74
C PRO A 41 3.41 13.30 -9.57
N MET A 42 2.09 13.51 -9.56
CA MET A 42 1.13 12.40 -9.37
C MET A 42 1.29 11.26 -10.37
N MET A 43 1.73 11.55 -11.60
CA MET A 43 2.04 10.50 -12.58
C MET A 43 3.21 9.62 -12.14
N GLU A 44 4.30 10.22 -11.69
CA GLU A 44 5.49 9.49 -11.22
C GLU A 44 5.14 8.61 -10.02
N VAL A 45 4.31 9.10 -9.10
CA VAL A 45 3.81 8.29 -7.97
C VAL A 45 3.01 7.09 -8.45
N CYS A 46 2.15 7.26 -9.46
CA CYS A 46 1.36 6.14 -10.02
C CYS A 46 2.28 5.06 -10.60
N VAL A 47 3.23 5.45 -11.44
CA VAL A 47 4.15 4.53 -12.13
C VAL A 47 5.05 3.81 -11.13
N ALA A 48 5.65 4.55 -10.19
CA ALA A 48 6.52 3.98 -9.15
C ALA A 48 5.78 3.02 -8.20
N SER A 49 4.46 3.12 -8.11
CA SER A 49 3.62 2.30 -7.25
C SER A 49 2.89 1.16 -8.00
N GLY A 50 3.22 0.90 -9.26
CA GLY A 50 2.67 -0.22 -10.03
C GLY A 50 1.34 0.06 -10.75
N PHE A 51 0.87 1.32 -10.80
CA PHE A 51 -0.40 1.65 -11.46
C PHE A 51 -0.21 2.17 -12.89
N ALA A 52 -0.89 1.52 -13.84
CA ALA A 52 -0.89 1.94 -15.24
C ALA A 52 -1.60 3.29 -15.50
N SER A 53 -2.55 3.68 -14.64
CA SER A 53 -3.39 4.87 -14.84
C SER A 53 -3.77 5.56 -13.54
N LYS A 54 -3.84 6.90 -13.56
CA LYS A 54 -4.27 7.73 -12.41
C LYS A 54 -5.64 7.33 -11.87
N SER A 55 -6.60 7.03 -12.75
CA SER A 55 -7.98 6.72 -12.33
C SER A 55 -8.06 5.41 -11.55
N ASN A 56 -7.33 4.39 -11.99
CA ASN A 56 -7.23 3.10 -11.29
C ASN A 56 -6.54 3.30 -9.93
N PHE A 57 -5.41 4.01 -9.91
CA PHE A 57 -4.73 4.39 -8.68
C PHE A 57 -5.67 5.10 -7.69
N ALA A 58 -6.33 6.18 -8.12
CA ALA A 58 -7.21 6.97 -7.28
C ALA A 58 -8.40 6.16 -6.74
N HIS A 59 -8.97 5.26 -7.55
CA HIS A 59 -10.03 4.35 -7.13
C HIS A 59 -9.59 3.47 -5.96
N TRP A 60 -8.50 2.73 -6.13
CA TRP A 60 -8.00 1.79 -5.12
C TRP A 60 -7.43 2.49 -3.89
N TYR A 61 -6.77 3.63 -4.09
CA TYR A 61 -6.29 4.44 -2.99
C TYR A 61 -7.45 4.97 -2.12
N ARG A 62 -8.55 5.42 -2.74
CA ARG A 62 -9.75 5.82 -2.00
C ARG A 62 -10.39 4.66 -1.26
N GLN A 63 -10.40 3.48 -1.85
CA GLN A 63 -10.96 2.29 -1.22
C GLN A 63 -10.19 1.92 0.05
N GLN A 64 -8.85 2.00 0.01
CA GLN A 64 -7.99 1.66 1.14
C GLN A 64 -7.93 2.75 2.22
N TYR A 65 -7.71 4.00 1.82
CA TYR A 65 -7.45 5.10 2.76
C TYR A 65 -8.64 6.02 3.01
N ARG A 66 -9.79 5.78 2.36
CA ARG A 66 -11.01 6.60 2.44
C ARG A 66 -10.79 8.09 2.10
N GLN A 67 -9.72 8.41 1.39
CA GLN A 67 -9.34 9.76 1.00
C GLN A 67 -8.75 9.78 -0.41
N MET A 68 -8.70 10.94 -1.05
CA MET A 68 -8.05 11.08 -2.35
C MET A 68 -6.53 11.26 -2.21
N PRO A 69 -5.71 10.72 -3.15
CA PRO A 69 -4.26 10.90 -3.13
C PRO A 69 -3.81 12.36 -2.99
N THR A 70 -4.51 13.27 -3.69
CA THR A 70 -4.23 14.71 -3.66
C THR A 70 -4.49 15.32 -2.29
N GLN A 71 -5.51 14.83 -1.57
CA GLN A 71 -5.83 15.31 -0.23
C GLN A 71 -4.84 14.74 0.79
N ALA A 72 -4.47 13.46 0.66
CA ALA A 72 -3.46 12.84 1.50
C ALA A 72 -2.12 13.59 1.43
N ARG A 73 -1.69 13.96 0.22
CA ARG A 73 -0.47 14.77 0.02
C ARG A 73 -0.55 16.10 0.78
N LYS A 74 -1.64 16.85 0.61
CA LYS A 74 -1.82 18.13 1.31
C LYS A 74 -1.77 17.97 2.84
N LEU A 75 -2.40 16.93 3.37
CA LEU A 75 -2.40 16.65 4.81
C LEU A 75 -1.00 16.32 5.34
N CYS A 76 -0.22 15.54 4.59
CA CYS A 76 1.16 15.21 4.97
C CYS A 76 2.07 16.44 5.00
N PHE A 77 1.91 17.38 4.06
CA PHE A 77 2.67 18.64 4.08
C PHE A 77 2.18 19.63 5.15
N THR A 78 0.89 19.62 5.48
CA THR A 78 0.36 20.54 6.51
C THR A 78 0.73 20.14 7.93
N GLY A 79 1.09 18.88 8.18
CA GLY A 79 1.49 18.35 9.49
C GLY A 79 2.94 18.61 9.91
N ALA A 80 3.76 19.23 9.05
CA ALA A 80 5.14 19.61 9.38
C ALA A 80 5.29 21.06 9.90
N ALA A 81 4.17 21.79 10.02
CA ALA A 81 4.11 23.12 10.63
C ALA A 81 3.25 23.05 11.90
N GLY A 82 3.84 22.54 12.98
CA GLY A 82 3.23 22.44 14.31
C GLY A 82 4.27 22.06 15.35
#